data_AF-A0A0U9HNK1-F1
#
_entry.id   AF-A0A0U9HNK1-F1
#
_cell.length_a   1.000
_cell.length_b   1.000
_cell.length_c   1.000
_cell.angle_alpha   90.00
_cell.angle_beta   90.00
_cell.angle_gamma   90.00
#
_symmetry.space_group_name_H-M   'P 1'
#
loop_
_entity.id
_entity.type
_entity.pdbx_description
1 polymer ?
#
loop_
_entity_poly.entity_id
_entity_poly.type
_entity_poly.pdbx_seq_one_letter_code
_entity_poly.pdbx_strand_id
1 'polypeptide(L)'
;MIQCSSACCGGATIITLKELDRFYKIFPITLGFRKLHPFNDFHKAYIEDFAIKYKSFYIIGDFIAGNRLRKRCRMLKEALCSLHNKNKPLQCSVVPFSVTFPENLQDIVIVERKKGAFRTCKGFDDNAPSVWNGEFTDPILKENFYELRQNLVFQRNIVERLFFKCENSPFFRKFITEEQGFFEIPIISDFIDEVCNIAQVDKFEFVKMQRSLFVKELTVGGVKNSLFIEALNVLDGVKN
;
A
#
# COMPACT_ATOMS: atom_id res chain seq x y z
N MET A 1 20.42 -4.85 16.56
CA MET A 1 19.01 -5.27 16.73
C MET A 1 18.18 -4.45 15.76
N ILE A 2 17.43 -5.06 14.83
CA ILE A 2 16.61 -4.31 13.86
C ILE A 2 15.43 -3.70 14.62
N GLN A 3 15.32 -2.37 14.63
CA GLN A 3 14.13 -1.71 15.15
C GLN A 3 12.97 -1.97 14.18
N CYS A 4 11.87 -2.53 14.65
CA CYS A 4 10.73 -2.91 13.80
C CYS A 4 10.15 -1.75 13.00
N SER A 5 10.23 -0.54 13.55
CA SER A 5 9.89 0.69 12.84
C SER A 5 10.75 0.93 11.61
N SER A 6 12.01 0.50 11.58
CA SER A 6 12.86 0.57 10.38
C SER A 6 12.46 -0.46 9.32
N ALA A 7 11.97 -1.64 9.73
CA ALA A 7 11.45 -2.65 8.81
C ALA A 7 10.08 -2.26 8.23
N CYS A 8 9.25 -1.61 9.05
CA CYS A 8 7.88 -1.26 8.71
C CYS A 8 7.74 0.13 8.06
N CYS A 9 8.35 1.15 8.67
CA CYS A 9 8.43 2.50 8.12
C CYS A 9 9.63 2.69 7.20
N GLY A 10 10.40 1.63 6.93
CA GLY A 10 11.50 1.70 5.97
C GLY A 10 10.93 1.99 4.59
N GLY A 11 10.03 1.17 4.08
CA GLY A 11 9.53 1.28 2.71
C GLY A 11 8.47 2.36 2.48
N ALA A 12 8.07 2.49 1.21
CA ALA A 12 6.84 3.19 0.87
C ALA A 12 5.64 2.49 1.54
N THR A 13 4.69 3.29 2.03
CA THR A 13 3.50 2.79 2.73
C THR A 13 2.35 2.63 1.77
N ILE A 14 1.57 1.57 1.94
CA ILE A 14 0.35 1.33 1.17
C ILE A 14 -0.76 2.18 1.78
N ILE A 15 -1.39 3.04 0.99
CA ILE A 15 -2.52 3.89 1.37
C ILE A 15 -3.70 3.62 0.46
N THR A 16 -4.90 3.84 0.99
CA THR A 16 -6.13 3.85 0.20
C THR A 16 -6.39 5.21 -0.42
N LEU A 17 -7.33 5.27 -1.36
CA LEU A 17 -7.72 6.51 -2.04
C LEU A 17 -8.23 7.57 -1.05
N LYS A 18 -8.99 7.16 -0.02
CA LYS A 18 -9.49 8.06 1.03
C LYS A 18 -8.41 8.63 1.93
N GLU A 19 -7.22 8.04 1.92
CA GLU A 19 -6.10 8.51 2.71
C GLU A 19 -5.20 9.48 1.94
N LEU A 20 -5.40 9.63 0.63
CA LEU A 20 -4.46 10.33 -0.26
C LEU A 20 -4.24 11.80 0.15
N ASP A 21 -5.28 12.50 0.61
CA ASP A 21 -5.26 13.87 1.12
C ASP A 21 -4.20 14.10 2.23
N ARG A 22 -3.99 13.10 3.08
CA ARG A 22 -3.03 13.14 4.19
C ARG A 22 -1.59 12.96 3.75
N PHE A 23 -1.34 12.30 2.61
CA PHE A 23 0.01 11.86 2.22
C PHE A 23 0.58 12.57 0.99
N TYR A 24 -0.25 13.10 0.09
CA TYR A 24 0.24 13.61 -1.21
C TYR A 24 1.18 14.83 -1.12
N LYS A 25 1.16 15.59 -0.02
CA LYS A 25 2.13 16.69 0.19
C LYS A 25 3.47 16.21 0.76
N ILE A 26 3.51 14.99 1.29
CA ILE A 26 4.63 14.44 2.06
C ILE A 26 5.42 13.44 1.23
N PHE A 27 4.73 12.61 0.45
CA PHE A 27 5.31 11.50 -0.30
C PHE A 27 4.97 11.54 -1.79
N PRO A 28 5.90 11.07 -2.65
CA PRO A 28 5.52 10.69 -4.01
C PRO A 28 4.47 9.57 -3.94
N ILE A 29 3.40 9.71 -4.74
CA ILE A 29 2.26 8.78 -4.79
C ILE A 29 2.26 8.04 -6.13
N THR A 30 2.40 6.72 -6.05
CA THR A 30 2.28 5.79 -7.19
C THR A 30 1.14 4.81 -6.94
N LEU A 31 0.84 3.93 -7.89
CA LEU A 31 -0.15 2.88 -7.76
C LEU A 31 0.55 1.51 -7.81
N GLY A 32 0.17 0.61 -6.91
CA GLY A 32 0.70 -0.74 -6.80
C GLY A 32 -0.39 -1.78 -6.94
N PHE A 33 -0.13 -2.82 -7.74
CA PHE A 33 -0.97 -4.00 -7.87
C PHE A 33 -0.28 -5.22 -7.27
N ARG A 34 -1.04 -5.97 -6.48
CA ARG A 34 -0.59 -7.18 -5.78
C ARG A 34 -1.43 -8.36 -6.20
N LYS A 35 -0.78 -9.47 -6.53
CA LYS A 35 -1.46 -10.75 -6.71
C LYS A 35 -1.85 -11.36 -5.39
N LEU A 36 -3.04 -11.92 -5.36
CA LEU A 36 -3.56 -12.74 -4.29
C LEU A 36 -4.04 -14.07 -4.86
N HIS A 37 -3.63 -15.14 -4.19
CA HIS A 37 -4.19 -16.46 -4.37
C HIS A 37 -5.01 -16.79 -3.14
N PRO A 38 -6.30 -17.15 -3.29
CA PRO A 38 -7.13 -17.49 -2.15
C PRO A 38 -6.57 -18.74 -1.47
N PHE A 39 -6.66 -18.76 -0.15
CA PHE A 39 -6.14 -19.86 0.66
C PHE A 39 -7.15 -21.01 0.77
N ASN A 40 -8.44 -20.65 0.83
CA ASN A 40 -9.58 -21.55 0.86
C ASN A 40 -10.81 -20.81 0.28
N ASP A 41 -11.94 -21.50 0.14
CA ASP A 41 -13.16 -20.92 -0.42
C ASP A 41 -13.72 -19.75 0.39
N PHE A 42 -13.52 -19.77 1.72
CA PHE A 42 -13.93 -18.67 2.58
C PHE A 42 -13.11 -17.39 2.32
N HIS A 43 -11.78 -17.52 2.23
CA HIS A 43 -10.89 -16.41 1.86
C HIS A 43 -11.23 -15.89 0.45
N LYS A 44 -11.54 -16.78 -0.50
CA LYS A 44 -11.96 -16.42 -1.85
C LYS A 44 -13.23 -15.55 -1.84
N ALA A 45 -14.29 -16.01 -1.17
CA ALA A 45 -15.54 -15.26 -1.07
C ALA A 45 -15.31 -13.89 -0.40
N TYR A 46 -14.43 -13.83 0.60
CA TYR A 46 -14.10 -12.59 1.29
C TYR A 46 -13.37 -11.56 0.39
N ILE A 47 -12.39 -11.98 -0.41
CA ILE A 47 -11.63 -11.06 -1.27
C ILE A 47 -12.40 -10.63 -2.52
N GLU A 48 -13.40 -11.40 -2.96
CA GLU A 48 -14.25 -11.06 -4.11
C GLU A 48 -14.98 -9.72 -3.97
N ASP A 49 -15.17 -9.24 -2.74
CA ASP A 49 -15.79 -7.95 -2.46
C ASP A 49 -14.94 -6.76 -2.92
N PHE A 50 -13.60 -6.85 -2.80
CA PHE A 50 -12.70 -5.72 -3.00
C PHE A 50 -11.53 -5.98 -3.97
N ALA A 51 -11.26 -7.24 -4.32
CA ALA A 51 -10.23 -7.59 -5.29
C ALA A 51 -10.81 -7.76 -6.70
N ILE A 52 -9.98 -7.48 -7.69
CA ILE A 52 -10.29 -7.67 -9.12
C ILE A 52 -10.01 -9.13 -9.45
N LYS A 53 -11.01 -9.85 -9.96
CA LYS A 53 -10.81 -11.21 -10.46
C LYS A 53 -10.12 -11.14 -11.82
N TYR A 54 -8.94 -11.74 -11.94
CA TYR A 54 -8.20 -11.81 -13.21
C TYR A 54 -7.73 -13.24 -13.48
N LYS A 55 -8.36 -13.89 -14.46
CA LYS A 55 -8.15 -15.29 -14.81
C LYS A 55 -8.32 -16.20 -13.57
N SER A 56 -7.23 -16.81 -13.09
CA SER A 56 -7.22 -17.76 -11.96
C SER A 56 -6.79 -17.15 -10.63
N PHE A 57 -6.54 -15.84 -10.57
CA PHE A 57 -6.08 -15.16 -9.36
C PHE A 57 -6.82 -13.84 -9.15
N TYR A 58 -6.55 -13.21 -8.01
CA TYR A 58 -7.16 -11.94 -7.62
C TYR A 58 -6.09 -10.85 -7.55
N ILE A 59 -6.47 -9.63 -7.89
CA ILE A 59 -5.59 -8.46 -7.85
C ILE A 59 -6.17 -7.43 -6.90
N ILE A 60 -5.34 -6.92 -6.00
CA ILE A 60 -5.65 -5.70 -5.24
C ILE A 60 -4.73 -4.61 -5.74
N GLY A 61 -5.31 -3.46 -6.06
CA GLY A 61 -4.56 -2.25 -6.27
C GLY A 61 -4.70 -1.30 -5.08
N ASP A 62 -3.59 -0.66 -4.75
CA ASP A 62 -3.49 0.34 -3.69
C ASP A 62 -2.58 1.48 -4.15
N PHE A 63 -2.74 2.64 -3.52
CA PHE A 63 -1.78 3.73 -3.70
C PHE A 63 -0.57 3.49 -2.80
N ILE A 64 0.59 3.95 -3.25
CA ILE A 64 1.85 3.80 -2.56
C ILE A 64 2.37 5.20 -2.27
N ALA A 65 2.55 5.50 -1.00
CA ALA A 65 3.19 6.74 -0.55
C ALA A 65 4.66 6.47 -0.20
N GLY A 66 5.55 6.96 -1.06
CA GLY A 66 7.00 6.94 -0.86
C GLY A 66 7.75 6.16 -1.93
N ASN A 67 9.06 6.04 -1.76
CA ASN A 67 9.93 5.33 -2.68
C ASN A 67 10.29 3.95 -2.13
N ARG A 68 9.89 2.88 -2.82
CA ARG A 68 10.18 1.49 -2.39
C ARG A 68 11.66 1.12 -2.50
N LEU A 69 12.43 1.79 -3.38
CA LEU A 69 13.88 1.61 -3.51
C LEU A 69 14.65 2.28 -2.37
N ARG A 70 14.14 3.40 -1.86
CA ARG A 70 14.74 4.12 -0.73
C ARG A 70 13.94 3.82 0.53
N LYS A 71 14.36 2.81 1.29
CA LYS A 71 13.73 2.44 2.56
C LYS A 71 13.96 3.49 3.68
N ARG A 72 13.45 4.72 3.51
CA ARG A 72 13.47 5.78 4.52
C ARG A 72 12.15 6.57 4.51
N CYS A 73 11.27 6.34 5.48
CA CYS A 73 10.13 7.23 5.72
C CYS A 73 10.61 8.60 6.21
N ARG A 74 10.17 9.67 5.54
CA ARG A 74 10.47 11.08 5.90
C ARG A 74 9.88 11.50 7.25
N MET A 75 8.86 10.78 7.69
CA MET A 75 8.15 11.03 8.96
C MET A 75 8.72 10.19 10.12
N LEU A 76 9.75 9.38 9.86
CA LEU A 76 10.47 8.62 10.89
C LEU A 76 11.50 9.52 11.57
N LYS A 77 11.24 9.88 12.84
CA LYS A 77 12.18 10.57 13.73
C LYS A 77 12.41 9.68 14.94
N GLU A 78 13.66 9.48 15.34
CA GLU A 78 14.01 8.67 16.53
C GLU A 78 13.34 7.29 16.55
N ALA A 79 13.24 6.65 15.37
CA ALA A 79 12.57 5.37 15.18
C ALA A 79 11.03 5.36 15.43
N LEU A 80 10.40 6.53 15.51
CA LEU A 80 8.95 6.72 15.61
C LEU A 80 8.42 7.45 14.36
N CYS A 81 7.35 6.91 13.75
CA CYS A 81 6.72 7.51 12.57
C CYS A 81 5.48 8.29 12.99
N SER A 82 5.47 9.61 12.77
CA SER A 82 4.36 10.49 13.17
C SER A 82 3.04 10.24 12.42
N LEU A 83 3.08 9.50 11.29
CA LEU A 83 1.87 9.07 10.56
C LEU A 83 1.09 7.98 11.31
N HIS A 84 1.76 7.24 12.20
CA HIS A 84 1.13 6.15 12.94
C HIS A 84 0.36 6.61 14.18
N ASN A 85 0.55 7.87 14.61
CA ASN A 85 -0.18 8.42 15.75
C ASN A 85 -1.63 8.79 15.43
N LYS A 86 -2.10 8.62 14.18
CA LYS A 86 -3.39 9.16 13.76
C LYS A 86 -4.38 8.16 13.18
N ASN A 87 -4.03 7.27 12.24
CA ASN A 87 -5.05 6.41 11.56
C ASN A 87 -4.49 5.13 10.91
N LYS A 88 -3.28 4.69 11.26
CA LYS A 88 -2.74 3.40 10.78
C LYS A 88 -2.38 2.55 11.98
N PRO A 89 -2.68 1.24 11.96
CA PRO A 89 -2.14 0.32 12.95
C PRO A 89 -0.65 0.59 13.07
N LEU A 90 -0.18 0.90 14.27
CA LEU A 90 1.23 1.12 14.56
C LEU A 90 1.97 -0.13 14.11
N GLN A 91 2.52 -0.07 12.90
CA GLN A 91 3.24 -1.18 12.29
C GLN A 91 4.53 -1.51 13.09
N CYS A 92 4.89 -0.63 14.03
CA CYS A 92 5.93 -0.78 15.04
C CYS A 92 5.46 -1.48 16.34
N SER A 93 4.15 -1.51 16.60
CA SER A 93 3.47 -2.29 17.66
C SER A 93 2.98 -3.66 17.14
N VAL A 94 3.50 -4.06 15.97
CA VAL A 94 3.25 -5.33 15.27
C VAL A 94 1.80 -5.79 15.35
N VAL A 95 1.04 -5.27 14.40
CA VAL A 95 -0.23 -5.84 14.01
C VAL A 95 0.05 -6.67 12.76
N PRO A 96 0.20 -7.99 12.88
CA PRO A 96 0.51 -8.88 11.78
C PRO A 96 -0.74 -9.23 10.97
N PHE A 97 -1.63 -8.27 10.79
CA PHE A 97 -2.88 -8.52 10.09
C PHE A 97 -2.79 -8.07 8.66
N SER A 98 -3.49 -8.82 7.82
CA SER A 98 -3.68 -8.49 6.44
C SER A 98 -5.17 -8.35 6.24
N VAL A 99 -5.61 -7.16 5.88
CA VAL A 99 -7.01 -6.87 5.52
C VAL A 99 -7.53 -7.72 4.37
N THR A 100 -6.62 -8.32 3.60
CA THR A 100 -6.93 -9.27 2.54
C THR A 100 -7.39 -10.62 3.09
N PHE A 101 -7.05 -10.94 4.33
CA PHE A 101 -7.57 -12.09 5.05
C PHE A 101 -8.72 -11.61 5.95
N PRO A 102 -9.80 -12.38 6.08
CA PRO A 102 -10.85 -12.09 7.05
C PRO A 102 -10.36 -12.24 8.51
N GLU A 103 -11.10 -11.69 9.47
CA GLU A 103 -10.74 -11.69 10.90
C GLU A 103 -10.37 -13.11 11.39
N ASN A 104 -11.25 -14.10 11.18
CA ASN A 104 -11.01 -15.50 11.57
C ASN A 104 -9.84 -16.23 10.88
N LEU A 105 -9.17 -15.63 9.89
CA LEU A 105 -7.99 -16.20 9.24
C LEU A 105 -6.69 -15.44 9.55
N GLN A 106 -6.73 -14.50 10.50
CA GLN A 106 -5.55 -13.72 10.88
C GLN A 106 -4.43 -14.56 11.50
N ASP A 107 -4.73 -15.70 12.15
CA ASP A 107 -3.73 -16.62 12.69
C ASP A 107 -2.74 -17.11 11.62
N ILE A 108 -3.22 -17.34 10.39
CA ILE A 108 -2.38 -17.74 9.26
C ILE A 108 -1.37 -16.63 8.95
N VAL A 109 -1.83 -15.37 8.93
CA VAL A 109 -0.98 -14.21 8.66
C VAL A 109 0.06 -14.04 9.77
N ILE A 110 -0.34 -14.18 11.03
CA ILE A 110 0.57 -14.13 12.18
C ILE A 110 1.70 -15.16 12.03
N VAL A 111 1.36 -16.43 11.77
CA VAL A 111 2.33 -17.53 11.66
C VAL A 111 3.33 -17.26 10.53
N GLU A 112 2.86 -16.83 9.37
CA GLU A 112 3.72 -16.51 8.23
C GLU A 112 4.66 -15.32 8.52
N ARG A 113 4.15 -14.26 9.17
CA ARG A 113 4.97 -13.09 9.51
C ARG A 113 6.02 -13.38 10.58
N LYS A 114 5.73 -14.26 11.54
CA LYS A 114 6.71 -14.76 12.54
C LYS A 114 7.88 -15.49 11.89
N LYS A 115 7.68 -16.18 10.77
CA LYS A 115 8.76 -16.86 10.03
C LYS A 115 9.58 -15.91 9.14
N GLY A 116 9.00 -14.76 8.76
CA GLY A 116 9.56 -13.85 7.76
C GLY A 116 10.45 -12.73 8.29
N ALA A 117 10.40 -11.58 7.60
CA ALA A 117 11.22 -10.39 7.89
C ALA A 117 10.98 -9.79 9.28
N PHE A 118 9.91 -10.17 9.97
CA PHE A 118 9.60 -9.71 11.31
C PHE A 118 9.93 -10.74 12.42
N ARG A 119 10.60 -11.84 12.10
CA ARG A 119 10.96 -12.88 13.09
C ARG A 119 11.71 -12.37 14.32
N THR A 120 12.47 -11.28 14.19
CA THR A 120 13.25 -10.67 15.27
C THR A 120 12.57 -9.46 15.90
N CYS A 121 11.31 -9.21 15.56
CA CYS A 121 10.59 -8.06 16.06
C CYS A 121 10.02 -8.30 17.45
N LYS A 122 10.24 -7.36 18.38
CA LYS A 122 9.75 -7.44 19.76
C LYS A 122 8.23 -7.61 19.87
N GLY A 123 7.46 -7.11 18.91
CA GLY A 123 6.00 -7.34 18.89
C GLY A 123 5.58 -8.75 18.45
N PHE A 124 6.54 -9.64 18.12
CA PHE A 124 6.32 -11.07 17.88
C PHE A 124 6.95 -11.95 18.98
N ASP A 125 7.49 -11.36 20.05
CA ASP A 125 7.96 -12.02 21.28
C ASP A 125 6.77 -12.69 22.00
N ASP A 126 7.02 -13.82 22.65
CA ASP A 126 6.03 -14.57 23.45
C ASP A 126 5.52 -13.76 24.66
N ASN A 127 6.23 -12.71 25.07
CA ASN A 127 5.84 -11.81 26.16
C ASN A 127 5.11 -10.54 25.69
N ALA A 128 4.92 -10.33 24.38
CA ALA A 128 4.18 -9.18 23.88
C ALA A 128 2.69 -9.29 24.22
N PRO A 129 1.99 -8.19 24.59
CA PRO A 129 0.54 -8.21 24.76
C PRO A 129 -0.14 -8.75 23.51
N SER A 130 -0.99 -9.77 23.67
CA SER A 130 -1.65 -10.40 22.52
C SER A 130 -2.76 -9.49 22.01
N VAL A 131 -2.50 -8.82 20.87
CA VAL A 131 -3.52 -8.06 20.11
C VAL A 131 -4.56 -8.96 19.41
N TRP A 132 -4.34 -10.28 19.51
CA TRP A 132 -5.16 -11.33 18.90
C TRP A 132 -5.22 -12.56 19.78
N ASN A 133 -6.42 -13.06 20.07
CA ASN A 133 -6.63 -14.32 20.77
C ASN A 133 -7.85 -15.05 20.18
N GLY A 134 -7.78 -15.36 18.88
CA GLY A 134 -8.92 -15.82 18.08
C GLY A 134 -9.85 -14.70 17.61
N GLU A 135 -9.76 -13.52 18.23
CA GLU A 135 -10.38 -12.26 17.81
C GLU A 135 -9.49 -11.07 18.19
N PHE A 136 -9.80 -9.89 17.64
CA PHE A 136 -9.14 -8.64 18.02
C PHE A 136 -9.41 -8.27 19.48
N THR A 137 -8.36 -8.17 20.28
CA THR A 137 -8.46 -7.71 21.68
C THR A 137 -8.38 -6.18 21.81
N ASP A 138 -7.87 -5.50 20.78
CA ASP A 138 -7.79 -4.04 20.69
C ASP A 138 -8.95 -3.50 19.80
N PRO A 139 -9.91 -2.74 20.38
CA PRO A 139 -11.06 -2.20 19.64
C PRO A 139 -10.67 -1.19 18.55
N ILE A 140 -9.71 -0.30 18.82
CA ILE A 140 -9.26 0.71 17.86
C ILE A 140 -8.63 0.02 16.65
N LEU A 141 -7.87 -1.04 16.93
CA LEU A 141 -7.25 -1.82 15.88
C LEU A 141 -8.29 -2.57 15.02
N LYS A 142 -9.29 -3.17 15.67
CA LYS A 142 -10.42 -3.80 15.00
C LYS A 142 -11.11 -2.81 14.05
N GLU A 143 -11.42 -1.62 14.55
CA GLU A 143 -12.04 -0.55 13.74
C GLU A 143 -11.18 -0.18 12.53
N ASN A 144 -9.87 0.05 12.72
CA ASN A 144 -8.95 0.35 11.62
C ASN A 144 -8.88 -0.77 10.57
N PHE A 145 -8.92 -2.04 11.00
CA PHE A 145 -8.95 -3.19 10.08
C PHE A 145 -10.21 -3.15 9.20
N TYR A 146 -11.37 -2.92 9.81
CA TYR A 146 -12.64 -2.83 9.08
C TYR A 146 -12.73 -1.58 8.20
N GLU A 147 -12.23 -0.44 8.67
CA GLU A 147 -12.16 0.80 7.87
C GLU A 147 -11.29 0.59 6.63
N LEU A 148 -10.11 -0.01 6.79
CA LEU A 148 -9.22 -0.32 5.67
C LEU A 148 -9.94 -1.20 4.64
N ARG A 149 -10.67 -2.23 5.09
CA ARG A 149 -11.46 -3.11 4.19
C ARG A 149 -12.50 -2.31 3.42
N GLN A 150 -13.26 -1.46 4.11
CA GLN A 150 -14.28 -0.61 3.46
C GLN A 150 -13.65 0.35 2.44
N ASN A 151 -12.47 0.87 2.74
CA ASN A 151 -11.75 1.75 1.81
C ASN A 151 -11.23 0.98 0.58
N LEU A 152 -10.85 -0.30 0.72
CA LEU A 152 -10.54 -1.16 -0.43
C LEU A 152 -11.76 -1.42 -1.31
N VAL A 153 -12.91 -1.73 -0.70
CA VAL A 153 -14.19 -1.88 -1.44
C VAL A 153 -14.52 -0.59 -2.19
N PHE A 154 -14.42 0.55 -1.50
CA PHE A 154 -14.71 1.88 -2.05
C PHE A 154 -13.85 2.21 -3.28
N GLN A 155 -12.54 1.95 -3.23
CA GLN A 155 -11.64 2.28 -4.35
C GLN A 155 -11.63 1.24 -5.47
N ARG A 156 -12.27 0.08 -5.28
CA ARG A 156 -12.19 -1.06 -6.21
C ARG A 156 -12.47 -0.65 -7.65
N ASN A 157 -13.55 0.10 -7.90
CA ASN A 157 -13.98 0.42 -9.27
C ASN A 157 -12.95 1.24 -10.05
N ILE A 158 -12.41 2.31 -9.46
CA ILE A 158 -11.39 3.14 -10.11
C ILE A 158 -10.07 2.37 -10.27
N VAL A 159 -9.70 1.57 -9.26
CA VAL A 159 -8.50 0.75 -9.31
C VAL A 159 -8.59 -0.34 -10.39
N GLU A 160 -9.76 -0.93 -10.59
CA GLU A 160 -10.03 -1.91 -11.65
C GLU A 160 -9.87 -1.29 -13.05
N ARG A 161 -10.43 -0.10 -13.26
CA ARG A 161 -10.26 0.65 -14.51
C ARG A 161 -8.80 1.03 -14.76
N LEU A 162 -8.08 1.44 -13.73
CA LEU A 162 -6.63 1.70 -13.79
C LEU A 162 -5.86 0.42 -14.16
N PHE A 163 -6.18 -0.71 -13.52
CA PHE A 163 -5.54 -2.00 -13.78
C PHE A 163 -5.67 -2.43 -15.24
N PHE A 164 -6.89 -2.37 -15.79
CA PHE A 164 -7.14 -2.78 -17.18
C PHE A 164 -6.49 -1.86 -18.21
N LYS A 165 -6.25 -0.58 -17.87
CA LYS A 165 -5.47 0.33 -18.73
C LYS A 165 -4.00 -0.07 -18.83
N CYS A 166 -3.50 -0.84 -17.87
CA CYS A 166 -2.10 -1.28 -17.86
C CYS A 166 -1.86 -2.58 -18.63
N GLU A 167 -2.88 -3.26 -19.15
CA GLU A 167 -2.72 -4.58 -19.79
C GLU A 167 -1.70 -4.59 -20.94
N ASN A 168 -1.57 -3.46 -21.64
CA ASN A 168 -0.64 -3.29 -22.75
C ASN A 168 0.78 -2.89 -22.32
N SER A 169 1.01 -2.65 -21.02
CA SER A 169 2.34 -2.31 -20.49
C SER A 169 3.28 -3.52 -20.57
N PRO A 170 4.56 -3.35 -21.00
CA PRO A 170 5.54 -4.43 -20.96
C PRO A 170 5.72 -5.07 -19.58
N PHE A 171 5.58 -4.28 -18.52
CA PHE A 171 5.71 -4.74 -17.13
C PHE A 171 4.49 -5.54 -16.66
N PHE A 172 3.32 -5.32 -17.27
CA PHE A 172 2.12 -6.09 -16.98
C PHE A 172 2.29 -7.56 -17.35
N ARG A 173 2.93 -7.85 -18.50
CA ARG A 173 3.20 -9.24 -18.92
C ARG A 173 4.03 -9.99 -17.88
N LYS A 174 5.12 -9.37 -17.41
CA LYS A 174 5.96 -9.95 -16.35
C LYS A 174 5.15 -10.19 -15.08
N PHE A 175 4.38 -9.18 -14.66
CA PHE A 175 3.52 -9.29 -13.48
C PHE A 175 2.56 -10.47 -13.59
N ILE A 176 1.84 -10.64 -14.70
CA ILE A 176 0.85 -11.74 -14.84
C ILE A 176 1.48 -13.12 -14.96
N THR A 177 2.73 -13.26 -15.43
CA THR A 177 3.41 -14.55 -15.56
C THR A 177 4.05 -15.06 -14.27
N GLU A 178 4.46 -14.17 -13.36
CA GLU A 178 5.10 -14.58 -12.10
C GLU A 178 4.05 -15.07 -11.08
N GLU A 179 4.37 -16.13 -10.31
CA GLU A 179 3.43 -16.69 -9.32
C GLU A 179 3.09 -15.68 -8.22
N GLN A 180 4.11 -15.01 -7.71
CA GLN A 180 4.00 -13.85 -6.83
C GLN A 180 4.46 -12.61 -7.57
N GLY A 181 3.73 -11.51 -7.43
CA GLY A 181 4.04 -10.30 -8.15
C GLY A 181 3.59 -9.06 -7.40
N PHE A 182 4.42 -8.03 -7.50
CA PHE A 182 4.06 -6.65 -7.20
C PHE A 182 4.36 -5.82 -8.44
N PHE A 183 3.38 -5.09 -8.92
CA PHE A 183 3.54 -4.22 -10.07
C PHE A 183 3.26 -2.78 -9.69
N GLU A 184 4.23 -1.89 -9.92
CA GLU A 184 4.13 -0.48 -9.54
C GLU A 184 4.14 0.40 -10.78
N ILE A 185 3.27 1.39 -10.81
CA ILE A 185 3.12 2.34 -11.93
C ILE A 185 2.84 3.75 -11.43
N PRO A 186 3.06 4.78 -12.25
CA PRO A 186 2.49 6.08 -11.97
C PRO A 186 0.95 6.05 -12.05
N ILE A 187 0.30 7.01 -11.39
CA ILE A 187 -1.13 7.27 -11.63
C ILE A 187 -1.26 7.77 -13.08
N ILE A 188 -1.99 7.04 -13.92
CA ILE A 188 -2.18 7.35 -15.33
C ILE A 188 -2.86 8.72 -15.48
N SER A 189 -2.39 9.53 -16.44
CA SER A 189 -2.86 10.91 -16.67
C SER A 189 -4.37 11.03 -16.69
N ASP A 190 -5.04 10.13 -17.42
CA ASP A 190 -6.49 10.12 -17.65
C ASP A 190 -7.31 9.95 -16.36
N PHE A 191 -6.67 9.47 -15.29
CA PHE A 191 -7.31 9.20 -14.01
C PHE A 191 -6.97 10.23 -12.93
N ILE A 192 -6.05 11.17 -13.19
CA ILE A 192 -5.61 12.13 -12.16
C ILE A 192 -6.79 12.98 -11.68
N ASP A 193 -7.62 13.48 -12.60
CA ASP A 193 -8.81 14.27 -12.25
C ASP A 193 -9.77 13.47 -11.37
N GLU A 194 -10.07 12.24 -11.76
CA GLU A 194 -10.99 11.37 -11.03
C GLU A 194 -10.43 10.99 -9.64
N VAL A 195 -9.15 10.64 -9.55
CA VAL A 195 -8.46 10.35 -8.29
C VAL A 195 -8.50 11.56 -7.36
N CYS A 196 -8.17 12.75 -7.86
CA CYS A 196 -8.18 13.98 -7.07
C CYS A 196 -9.60 14.31 -6.59
N ASN A 197 -10.60 14.20 -7.47
CA ASN A 197 -11.99 14.46 -7.13
C ASN A 197 -12.51 13.51 -6.05
N ILE A 198 -12.25 12.20 -6.17
CA ILE A 198 -12.69 11.21 -5.17
C ILE A 198 -11.95 11.41 -3.85
N ALA A 199 -10.65 11.70 -3.90
CA ALA A 199 -9.83 11.97 -2.72
C ALA A 199 -10.09 13.35 -2.09
N GLN A 200 -10.92 14.19 -2.71
CA GLN A 200 -11.19 15.58 -2.29
C GLN A 200 -9.92 16.43 -2.20
N VAL A 201 -9.01 16.25 -3.16
CA VAL A 201 -7.75 16.98 -3.26
C VAL A 201 -7.79 17.93 -4.46
N ASP A 202 -7.25 19.14 -4.28
CA ASP A 202 -7.08 20.07 -5.40
C ASP A 202 -6.09 19.51 -6.43
N LYS A 203 -6.54 19.33 -7.68
CA LYS A 203 -5.75 18.77 -8.78
C LYS A 203 -4.44 19.53 -8.98
N PHE A 204 -4.50 20.86 -9.01
CA PHE A 204 -3.33 21.69 -9.32
C PHE A 204 -2.28 21.59 -8.23
N GLU A 205 -2.71 21.65 -6.97
CA GLU A 205 -1.84 21.45 -5.82
C GLU A 205 -1.28 20.03 -5.81
N PHE A 206 -2.10 19.01 -6.09
CA PHE A 206 -1.66 17.62 -6.19
C PHE A 206 -0.53 17.48 -7.22
N VAL A 207 -0.76 17.89 -8.47
CA VAL A 207 0.24 17.80 -9.55
C VAL A 207 1.51 18.57 -9.19
N LYS A 208 1.37 19.80 -8.67
CA LYS A 208 2.52 20.64 -8.25
C LYS A 208 3.35 19.96 -7.17
N MET A 209 2.71 19.41 -6.14
CA MET A 209 3.39 18.73 -5.04
C MET A 209 4.05 17.43 -5.50
N GLN A 210 3.33 16.62 -6.26
CA GLN A 210 3.85 15.35 -6.79
C GLN A 210 5.06 15.57 -7.70
N ARG A 211 5.04 16.54 -8.62
CA ARG A 211 6.22 16.90 -9.43
C ARG A 211 7.44 17.22 -8.55
N SER A 212 7.26 18.09 -7.54
CA SER A 212 8.35 18.44 -6.61
C SER A 212 8.89 17.22 -5.85
N LEU A 213 8.00 16.33 -5.40
CA LEU A 213 8.37 15.16 -4.61
C LEU A 213 9.10 14.11 -5.44
N PHE A 214 8.65 13.84 -6.68
CA PHE A 214 9.34 12.93 -7.60
C PHE A 214 10.72 13.45 -7.98
N VAL A 215 10.89 14.74 -8.29
CA VAL A 215 12.22 15.33 -8.58
C VAL A 215 13.17 15.15 -7.39
N LYS A 216 12.70 15.40 -6.16
CA LYS A 216 13.52 15.24 -4.94
C LYS A 216 13.99 13.81 -4.69
N GLU A 217 13.31 12.81 -5.26
CA GLU A 217 13.61 11.39 -5.07
C GLU A 217 14.00 10.67 -6.37
N LEU A 218 14.31 11.44 -7.42
CA LEU A 218 14.60 10.92 -8.75
C LEU A 218 15.86 10.05 -8.77
N THR A 219 16.81 10.33 -7.90
CA THR A 219 18.08 9.61 -7.78
C THR A 219 18.26 9.08 -6.35
N VAL A 220 18.53 7.79 -6.21
CA VAL A 220 18.80 7.13 -4.92
C VAL A 220 20.13 6.40 -5.03
N GLY A 221 21.12 6.78 -4.23
CA GLY A 221 22.46 6.16 -4.26
C GLY A 221 23.14 6.27 -5.64
N GLY A 222 22.90 7.35 -6.39
CA GLY A 222 23.42 7.56 -7.74
C GLY A 222 22.63 6.86 -8.86
N VAL A 223 21.65 6.01 -8.52
CA VAL A 223 20.80 5.32 -9.50
C VAL A 223 19.51 6.10 -9.72
N LYS A 224 19.15 6.31 -10.99
CA LYS A 224 17.88 6.94 -11.38
C LYS A 224 16.70 5.99 -11.13
N ASN A 225 15.63 6.50 -10.54
CA ASN A 225 14.39 5.77 -10.35
C ASN A 225 13.51 5.90 -11.61
N SER A 226 13.49 4.87 -12.46
CA SER A 226 12.75 4.85 -13.73
C SER A 226 11.25 5.07 -13.56
N LEU A 227 10.65 4.54 -12.49
CA LEU A 227 9.24 4.73 -12.17
C LEU A 227 8.92 6.22 -11.92
N PHE A 228 9.82 6.93 -11.23
CA PHE A 228 9.61 8.35 -10.93
C PHE A 228 9.86 9.24 -12.14
N ILE A 229 10.73 8.81 -13.07
CA ILE A 229 10.86 9.45 -14.38
C ILE A 229 9.55 9.30 -15.17
N GLU A 230 8.99 8.09 -15.21
CA GLU A 230 7.71 7.84 -15.88
C GLU A 230 6.58 8.66 -15.24
N ALA A 231 6.52 8.73 -13.92
CA ALA A 231 5.57 9.56 -13.20
C ALA A 231 5.68 11.05 -13.56
N LEU A 232 6.89 11.59 -13.67
CA LEU A 232 7.10 12.97 -14.10
C LEU A 232 6.59 13.20 -15.53
N ASN A 233 6.89 12.30 -16.46
CA ASN A 233 6.38 12.39 -17.84
C ASN A 233 4.86 12.38 -17.90
N VAL A 234 4.21 11.54 -17.07
CA VAL A 234 2.75 11.51 -16.97
C VAL A 234 2.20 12.83 -16.45
N LEU A 235 2.81 13.38 -15.39
CA LEU A 235 2.39 14.66 -14.83
C LEU A 235 2.59 15.82 -15.81
N ASP A 236 3.62 15.80 -16.64
CA ASP A 236 3.87 16.84 -17.66
C ASP A 236 2.83 16.83 -18.79
N GLY A 237 2.22 15.67 -19.07
CA GLY A 237 1.10 15.53 -19.99
C GLY A 237 -0.26 16.00 -19.44
N VAL A 238 -0.36 16.28 -18.13
CA VAL A 238 -1.60 16.77 -17.51
C VAL A 238 -1.81 18.23 -17.92
N LYS A 239 -2.89 18.48 -18.67
CA LYS A 239 -3.32 19.84 -18.98
C LYS A 239 -3.81 20.51 -17.70
N ASN A 240 -3.23 21.69 -17.41
CA ASN A 240 -3.67 22.56 -16.32
C ASN A 240 -5.11 23.01 -16.60
#